data_AF-A0A920PV80-F1
#
_entry.id   AF-A0A920PV80-F1
#
_cell.length_a   1.000
_cell.length_b   1.000
_cell.length_c   1.000
_cell.angle_alpha   90.00
_cell.angle_beta   90.00
_cell.angle_gamma   90.00
#
_symmetry.space_group_name_H-M   'P 1'
#
loop_
_entity.id
_entity.type
_entity.pdbx_description
1 polymer ?
#
loop_
_entity_poly.entity_id
_entity_poly.type
_entity_poly.pdbx_seq_one_letter_code
_entity_poly.pdbx_strand_id
1 'polypeptide(L)' 'MDIRESPIDRFTSNGLRTTDGNHYELDAVVFATGFDAMTGALRNIELDNGSGLTIQEKWANGPRCFMGLAMAGFPQIFL' A
#
# COMPACT_ATOMS: atom_id res chain seq x y z
N MET A 1 10.07 -8.46 -22.50
CA MET A 1 10.92 -7.46 -21.83
C MET A 1 10.87 -7.71 -20.34
N ASP A 2 12.01 -7.73 -19.65
CA ASP A 2 12.06 -7.76 -18.19
C ASP A 2 12.26 -6.33 -17.65
N ILE A 3 11.28 -5.81 -16.90
CA ILE A 3 11.35 -4.45 -16.34
C ILE A 3 12.41 -4.34 -15.23
N ARG A 4 12.91 -5.46 -14.69
CA ARG A 4 13.97 -5.45 -13.68
C ARG A 4 15.31 -5.10 -14.28
N GLU A 5 15.55 -5.53 -15.51
CA GLU A 5 16.77 -5.22 -16.27
C GLU A 5 16.69 -3.83 -16.91
N SER A 6 15.51 -3.47 -17.42
CA SER A 6 15.23 -2.15 -18.01
C SER A 6 14.01 -1.49 -17.33
N PRO A 7 14.21 -0.80 -16.19
CA PRO A 7 13.15 -0.13 -15.46
C PRO A 7 12.32 0.85 -16.28
N ILE A 8 11.06 1.03 -15.87
CA ILE A 8 10.17 2.04 -16.45
C ILE A 8 10.67 3.43 -16.03
N ASP A 9 10.93 4.30 -17.01
CA ASP A 9 11.27 5.71 -16.81
C ASP A 9 9.99 6.55 -16.68
N ARG A 10 9.07 6.42 -17.64
CA ARG A 10 7.77 7.11 -17.61
C ARG A 10 6.73 6.50 -18.54
N PHE A 11 5.47 6.79 -18.26
CA PHE A 11 4.39 6.66 -19.23
C PHE A 11 4.38 7.85 -20.20
N THR A 12 3.93 7.58 -21.42
CA THR A 12 3.73 8.55 -22.50
C THR A 12 2.29 8.45 -22.98
N SER A 13 1.84 9.38 -23.82
CA SER A 13 0.45 9.42 -24.29
C SER A 13 0.03 8.17 -25.08
N ASN A 14 0.97 7.45 -25.68
CA ASN A 14 0.74 6.28 -26.53
C ASN A 14 1.45 5.00 -26.04
N GLY A 15 1.96 4.98 -24.80
CA GLY A 15 2.76 3.85 -24.34
C GLY A 15 3.66 4.15 -23.15
N LEU A 16 4.81 3.48 -23.06
CA LEU A 16 5.80 3.70 -21.99
C LEU A 16 7.22 3.76 -22.52
N ARG A 17 8.11 4.40 -21.76
CA ARG A 17 9.54 4.45 -22.02
C ARG A 17 10.31 3.84 -20.86
N THR A 18 11.38 3.14 -21.18
CA THR A 18 12.30 2.54 -20.21
C THR A 18 13.62 3.27 -20.13
N THR A 19 14.38 3.03 -19.06
CA THR A 19 15.63 3.75 -18.76
C THR A 19 16.75 3.52 -19.76
N ASP A 20 16.67 2.42 -20.53
CA ASP A 20 17.57 2.09 -21.63
C ASP A 20 17.24 2.86 -22.94
N GLY A 21 16.23 3.72 -22.92
CA GLY A 21 15.84 4.58 -24.05
C GLY A 21 14.80 3.97 -24.98
N ASN A 22 14.39 2.71 -24.77
CA ASN A 22 13.37 2.06 -25.59
C ASN A 22 11.97 2.62 -25.30
N HIS A 23 11.17 2.77 -26.36
CA HIS A 23 9.76 3.16 -26.28
C HIS A 23 8.88 2.03 -26.78
N TYR A 24 7.82 1.75 -26.03
CA TYR A 24 6.86 0.70 -26.31
C TYR A 24 5.48 1.32 -26.44
N GLU A 25 4.90 1.25 -27.63
CA GLU A 25 3.51 1.64 -27.86
C GLU A 25 2.56 0.62 -27.24
N LEU A 26 1.58 1.10 -26.49
CA LEU A 26 0.63 0.27 -25.76
C LEU A 26 -0.74 0.93 -25.79
N ASP A 27 -1.77 0.15 -26.11
CA ASP A 27 -3.16 0.59 -26.05
C ASP A 27 -3.76 0.46 -24.64
N ALA A 28 -3.16 -0.39 -23.79
CA ALA A 28 -3.63 -0.64 -22.42
C ALA A 28 -2.48 -1.04 -21.49
N VAL A 29 -2.61 -0.67 -20.21
CA VAL A 29 -1.68 -1.03 -19.14
C VAL A 29 -2.46 -1.64 -17.98
N VAL A 30 -2.08 -2.83 -17.53
CA VAL A 30 -2.72 -3.54 -16.42
C VAL A 30 -1.84 -3.48 -15.18
N PHE A 31 -2.33 -2.86 -14.11
CA PHE A 31 -1.64 -2.82 -12.83
C PHE A 31 -1.97 -4.07 -12.01
N ALA A 32 -1.13 -5.09 -12.14
CA ALA A 32 -1.19 -6.33 -11.35
C ALA A 32 -0.29 -6.24 -10.10
N THR A 33 -0.20 -5.07 -9.47
CA THR A 33 0.72 -4.79 -8.34
C THR A 33 0.22 -5.32 -6.99
N GLY A 34 -0.94 -5.98 -6.97
CA GLY A 34 -1.57 -6.45 -5.73
C GLY A 34 -2.27 -5.34 -4.95
N PHE A 35 -2.45 -5.56 -3.65
CA PHE A 35 -3.13 -4.65 -2.72
C PHE A 35 -2.23 -4.31 -1.54
N ASP A 36 -2.39 -3.10 -0.98
CA ASP A 36 -1.76 -2.75 0.31
C ASP A 36 -2.53 -3.46 1.45
N ALA A 37 -2.07 -4.66 1.78
CA ALA A 37 -2.70 -5.53 2.78
C ALA A 37 -2.37 -5.18 4.23
N MET A 38 -1.33 -4.36 4.49
CA MET A 38 -0.80 -4.16 5.85
C MET A 38 -1.04 -2.76 6.41
N THR A 39 -1.01 -1.72 5.56
CA THR A 39 -1.13 -0.33 6.02
C THR A 39 -2.34 0.39 5.47
N GLY A 40 -2.79 0.05 4.26
CA GLY A 40 -3.78 0.84 3.53
C GLY A 40 -5.18 0.81 4.13
N ALA A 41 -5.70 -0.39 4.41
CA ALA A 41 -7.07 -0.54 4.89
C ALA A 41 -7.30 0.10 6.26
N LEU A 42 -6.31 0.04 7.16
CA LEU A 42 -6.46 0.46 8.55
C LEU A 42 -5.91 1.86 8.84
N ARG A 43 -4.96 2.37 8.05
CA ARG A 43 -4.59 3.79 8.12
C ARG A 43 -5.72 4.70 7.66
N ASN A 44 -6.60 4.21 6.78
CA ASN A 44 -7.74 4.98 6.27
C ASN A 44 -8.95 5.00 7.22
N ILE A 45 -8.91 4.26 8.35
CA ILE A 45 -9.98 4.27 9.34
C ILE A 45 -9.60 5.23 10.46
N GLU A 46 -10.29 6.36 10.56
CA GLU A 46 -10.20 7.24 11.73
C GLU A 46 -10.87 6.57 12.93
N LEU A 47 -10.09 5.78 13.67
CA LEU A 47 -10.56 5.06 14.86
C LEU A 47 -9.64 5.37 16.04
N ASP A 48 -10.24 5.88 17.11
CA ASP A 48 -9.59 6.12 18.38
C ASP A 48 -10.15 5.20 19.48
N ASN A 49 -9.41 5.08 20.57
CA ASN A 49 -9.79 4.23 21.70
C ASN A 49 -10.71 4.92 22.74
N GLY A 50 -11.28 6.08 22.45
CA GLY A 50 -12.04 6.92 23.37
C GLY A 50 -11.17 7.70 24.37
N SER A 51 -9.84 7.54 24.34
CA SER A 51 -8.87 8.23 25.21
C SER A 51 -7.86 9.06 24.41
N GLY A 52 -8.17 9.34 23.13
CA GLY A 52 -7.34 10.18 22.26
C GLY A 52 -6.12 9.50 21.64
N LEU A 53 -6.05 8.15 21.66
CA LEU A 53 -5.04 7.39 20.92
C LEU A 53 -5.67 6.73 19.70
N THR A 54 -5.14 7.02 18.52
CA THR A 54 -5.60 6.49 17.23
C THR A 54 -4.89 5.19 16.85
N ILE A 55 -5.52 4.36 16.01
CA ILE A 55 -4.88 3.15 15.45
C ILE A 55 -3.62 3.52 14.67
N GLN A 56 -3.65 4.64 13.94
CA GLN A 56 -2.52 5.18 13.17
C GLN A 56 -1.30 5.41 14.06
N GLU A 57 -1.49 6.05 15.21
CA GLU A 57 -0.44 6.29 16.20
C GLU A 57 0.06 4.99 16.82
N LYS A 58 -0.86 4.08 17.19
CA LYS A 58 -0.51 2.78 17.78
C LYS A 58 0.34 1.91 16.86
N TRP A 59 0.07 1.96 15.55
CA TRP A 59 0.74 1.16 14.53
C TRP A 59 1.76 1.94 13.71
N ALA A 60 2.23 3.09 14.20
CA ALA A 60 3.29 3.86 13.55
C ALA A 60 4.54 3.01 13.25
N ASN A 61 4.85 2.03 14.11
CA ASN A 61 5.96 1.09 13.97
C ASN A 61 5.54 -0.30 13.44
N GLY A 62 4.39 -0.37 12.79
CA GLY A 62 3.79 -1.60 12.26
C GLY A 62 2.69 -2.20 13.13
N PRO A 63 1.76 -2.96 12.51
CA PRO A 63 0.63 -3.55 13.21
C PRO A 63 1.08 -4.62 14.21
N ARG A 64 0.55 -4.54 15.42
CA ARG A 64 0.72 -5.56 16.47
C ARG A 64 -0.64 -5.90 17.06
N CYS A 65 -1.05 -7.15 16.88
CA CYS A 65 -2.30 -7.68 17.41
C CYS A 65 -2.03 -8.93 18.23
N PHE A 66 -2.78 -9.09 19.33
CA PHE A 66 -2.90 -10.34 20.03
C PHE A 66 -3.77 -11.29 19.21
N MET A 67 -3.17 -12.42 18.78
CA MET A 67 -3.79 -13.43 17.92
C MET A 67 -4.42 -12.90 16.63
N GLY A 68 -3.94 -11.76 16.12
CA GLY A 68 -4.51 -11.11 14.93
C GLY A 68 -5.85 -10.41 15.16
N LEU A 69 -6.44 -10.48 16.36
CA LEU A 69 -7.82 -10.06 16.64
C LEU A 69 -7.91 -8.79 17.50
N ALA A 70 -7.10 -8.68 18.56
CA ALA A 70 -7.25 -7.62 19.57
C ALA A 70 -5.96 -6.82 19.77
N MET A 71 -6.08 -5.61 20.30
CA MET A 71 -4.93 -4.73 20.53
C MET A 71 -4.93 -4.12 21.93
N ALA A 72 -3.75 -4.07 22.55
CA ALA A 72 -3.56 -3.39 23.83
C ALA A 72 -3.83 -1.88 23.69
N GLY A 73 -4.76 -1.36 24.47
CA GLY A 73 -5.17 0.04 24.47
C GLY A 73 -6.41 0.34 23.62
N PHE A 74 -7.00 -0.64 22.95
CA PHE A 74 -8.27 -0.53 22.22
C PHE A 74 -9.27 -1.56 22.77
N PRO A 75 -9.82 -1.34 23.98
CA PRO A 75 -10.78 -2.28 24.57
C PRO A 75 -12.03 -2.39 23.68
N GLN A 76 -12.59 -3.60 23.56
CA GLN A 76 -13.81 -3.91 22.80
C GLN A 76 -13.69 -3.77 21.27
N ILE A 77 -12.50 -3.51 20.73
CA ILE A 77 -12.25 -3.46 19.29
C ILE A 77 -11.57 -4.74 18.83
N PHE A 78 -12.18 -5.39 17.84
CA PHE A 78 -11.72 -6.62 17.22
C PHE A 78 -11.63 -6.45 15.71
N LEU A 79 -10.55 -6.95 15.10
CA LEU A 79 -10.20 -6.86 13.68
C LEU A 79 -10.35 -8.20 12.96
#